data_AF-A0A534KL88-F1
#
_entry.id   AF-A0A534KL88-F1
#
_cell.length_a   1.000
_cell.length_b   1.000
_cell.length_c   1.000
_cell.angle_alpha   90.00
_cell.angle_beta   90.00
_cell.angle_gamma   90.00
#
_symmetry.space_group_name_H-M   'P 1'
#
loop_
_entity.id
_entity.type
_entity.pdbx_description
1 polymer ?
#
loop_
_entity_poly.entity_id
_entity_poly.type
_entity_poly.pdbx_seq_one_letter_code
_entity_poly.pdbx_strand_id
1 'polypeptide(L)'
;MGRRPALLVVDVQNDFCPGGSLGVPDGDAIIPRVNKTVALFERRGLPIRVLRDAIRGVDLKPGDSEMAIKEMRVHGAQFSESRGLASLLPKE
;
A
#
# COMPACT_ATOMS: atom_id res chain seq x y z
N MET A 1 21.61 8.82 15.95
CA MET A 1 20.33 8.97 15.21
C MET A 1 19.60 7.64 15.21
N GLY A 2 18.36 7.58 15.69
CA GLY A 2 17.59 6.33 15.71
C GLY A 2 16.98 6.01 14.35
N ARG A 3 17.18 4.80 13.83
CA ARG A 3 16.53 4.32 12.59
C ARG A 3 15.01 4.33 12.78
N ARG A 4 14.27 5.10 11.96
CA ARG A 4 12.81 5.01 11.92
C ARG A 4 12.39 3.94 10.90
N PRO A 5 11.63 2.91 11.31
CA PRO A 5 11.16 1.89 10.37
C PRO A 5 10.10 2.48 9.42
N ALA A 6 10.14 2.07 8.16
CA ALA A 6 9.13 2.34 7.14
C ALA A 6 8.61 1.01 6.59
N LEU A 7 7.32 0.96 6.24
CA LEU A 7 6.71 -0.18 5.56
C LEU A 7 6.32 0.26 4.15
N LEU A 8 6.87 -0.43 3.16
CA LEU A 8 6.47 -0.30 1.76
C LEU A 8 5.81 -1.61 1.34
N VAL A 9 4.56 -1.55 0.93
CA VAL A 9 3.80 -2.69 0.40
C VAL A 9 3.66 -2.48 -1.10
N VAL A 10 4.14 -3.44 -1.90
CA VAL A 10 4.20 -3.36 -3.37
C VAL A 10 3.41 -4.51 -3.95
N ASP A 11 2.60 -4.23 -4.97
CA ASP A 11 1.91 -5.22 -5.81
C ASP A 11 1.05 -6.26 -5.06
N VAL A 12 0.49 -5.91 -3.90
CA VAL A 12 -0.52 -6.74 -3.21
C VAL A 12 -1.88 -6.48 -3.85
N GLN A 13 -2.09 -7.08 -5.02
CA GLN A 13 -3.31 -6.96 -5.82
C GLN A 13 -3.95 -8.33 -6.04
N ASN A 14 -5.28 -8.35 -6.16
CA ASN A 14 -6.03 -9.57 -6.49
C ASN A 14 -5.54 -10.20 -7.80
N ASP A 15 -5.05 -9.40 -8.75
CA ASP A 15 -4.54 -9.88 -10.04
C ASP A 15 -3.35 -10.83 -9.92
N PHE A 16 -2.57 -10.74 -8.83
CA PHE A 16 -1.45 -11.65 -8.55
C PHE A 16 -1.85 -12.85 -7.68
N CYS A 17 -3.06 -12.88 -7.12
CA CYS A 17 -3.56 -14.01 -6.34
C CYS A 17 -4.04 -15.14 -7.27
N PRO A 18 -4.19 -16.39 -6.78
CA PRO A 18 -4.75 -17.48 -7.57
C PRO A 18 -6.12 -17.11 -8.17
N GLY A 19 -6.26 -17.24 -9.50
CA GLY A 19 -7.46 -16.85 -10.25
C GLY A 19 -7.47 -15.41 -10.78
N GLY A 20 -6.47 -14.59 -10.43
CA GLY A 20 -6.24 -13.27 -11.01
C GLY A 20 -5.63 -13.30 -12.42
N SER A 21 -5.65 -12.17 -13.12
CA SER A 21 -5.13 -12.08 -14.51
C SER A 21 -3.63 -12.37 -14.65
N LEU A 22 -2.86 -12.18 -13.58
CA LEU A 22 -1.43 -12.49 -13.47
C LEU A 22 -1.16 -13.42 -12.28
N GLY A 23 -2.13 -14.30 -11.97
CA GLY A 23 -2.12 -15.11 -10.76
C GLY A 23 -0.85 -15.96 -10.64
N VAL A 24 -0.15 -15.82 -9.52
CA VAL A 24 0.97 -16.69 -9.16
C VAL A 24 0.51 -17.76 -8.17
N PRO A 25 1.09 -18.98 -8.21
CA PRO A 25 0.82 -19.99 -7.19
C PRO A 25 1.06 -19.43 -5.79
N ASP A 26 0.10 -19.63 -4.89
CA ASP A 26 0.12 -19.16 -3.49
C ASP A 26 0.33 -17.63 -3.32
N GLY A 27 -0.02 -16.81 -4.34
CA GLY A 27 0.16 -15.36 -4.31
C GLY A 27 -0.60 -14.64 -3.18
N ASP A 28 -1.66 -15.26 -2.66
CA ASP A 28 -2.46 -14.79 -1.53
C ASP A 28 -1.86 -15.16 -0.15
N ALA A 29 -0.89 -16.09 -0.09
CA ALA A 29 -0.31 -16.55 1.17
C ALA A 29 0.44 -15.45 1.95
N ILE A 30 0.84 -14.36 1.27
CA ILE A 30 1.52 -13.22 1.89
C ILE A 30 0.55 -12.26 2.61
N ILE A 31 -0.74 -12.26 2.23
CA ILE A 31 -1.75 -11.29 2.70
C ILE A 31 -1.85 -11.26 4.23
N PRO A 32 -1.93 -12.40 4.95
CA PRO A 32 -2.01 -12.38 6.42
C PRO A 32 -0.79 -11.71 7.08
N ARG A 33 0.40 -11.86 6.50
CA ARG A 33 1.63 -11.23 7.00
C ARG A 33 1.67 -9.73 6.72
N VAL A 34 1.21 -9.31 5.54
CA VAL A 34 1.06 -7.89 5.18
C VAL A 34 0.10 -7.22 6.17
N ASN A 35 -1.10 -7.78 6.36
CA ASN A 35 -2.10 -7.25 7.28
C ASN A 35 -1.60 -7.15 8.72
N LYS A 36 -0.88 -8.18 9.21
CA LYS A 36 -0.25 -8.15 10.54
C LYS A 36 0.79 -7.04 10.68
N THR A 37 1.54 -6.76 9.61
CA THR A 37 2.60 -5.74 9.61
C THR A 37 2.02 -4.33 9.53
N VAL A 38 0.98 -4.13 8.70
CA VAL A 38 0.19 -2.89 8.65
C VAL A 38 -0.38 -2.58 10.04
N ALA A 39 -1.08 -3.54 10.66
CA ALA A 39 -1.64 -3.36 12.01
C ALA A 39 -0.56 -3.06 13.08
N LEU A 40 0.66 -3.59 12.93
CA LEU A 40 1.78 -3.27 13.83
C LEU A 40 2.24 -1.82 13.68
N PHE A 41 2.30 -1.31 12.44
CA PHE A 41 2.67 0.09 12.18
C PHE A 41 1.60 1.05 12.71
N GLU A 42 0.31 0.73 12.51
CA GLU A 42 -0.81 1.49 13.07
C GLU A 42 -0.74 1.58 14.59
N ARG A 43 -0.60 0.45 15.29
CA ARG A 43 -0.50 0.42 16.77
C ARG A 43 0.69 1.21 17.32
N ARG A 44 1.74 1.43 16.52
CA ARG A 44 2.93 2.19 16.90
C ARG A 44 2.85 3.66 16.50
N GLY A 45 1.76 4.10 15.88
CA GLY A 45 1.63 5.45 15.35
C GLY A 45 2.66 5.76 14.26
N LEU A 46 3.14 4.74 13.56
CA LEU A 46 4.08 4.90 12.45
C LEU A 46 3.30 5.24 11.18
N PRO A 47 3.82 6.13 10.32
CA PRO A 47 3.12 6.53 9.11
C PRO A 47 2.97 5.36 8.14
N ILE A 48 1.75 5.14 7.65
CA ILE A 48 1.43 4.23 6.54
C ILE A 48 1.00 5.10 5.37
N ARG A 49 1.68 4.92 4.22
CA ARG A 49 1.46 5.73 3.02
C ARG A 49 1.34 4.84 1.80
N VAL A 50 0.46 5.24 0.90
CA VAL A 50 0.32 4.70 -0.45
C VAL A 50 1.08 5.61 -1.41
N LEU A 51 1.94 5.01 -2.23
CA LEU A 51 2.64 5.74 -3.29
C LEU A 51 1.75 5.82 -4.52
N ARG A 52 1.24 7.02 -4.82
CA ARG A 52 0.24 7.22 -5.88
C ARG A 52 0.80 6.92 -7.27
N ASP A 53 2.05 7.26 -7.53
CA ASP A 53 2.76 6.99 -8.78
C ASP A 53 3.30 5.56 -8.89
N ALA A 54 3.24 4.77 -7.81
CA ALA A 54 3.61 3.36 -7.81
C ALA A 54 2.39 2.42 -7.78
N ILE A 55 1.17 2.97 -7.74
CA ILE A 55 -0.06 2.20 -7.93
C ILE A 55 -0.72 2.63 -9.22
N ARG A 56 -1.11 1.67 -10.06
CA ARG A 56 -1.97 1.92 -11.22
C ARG A 56 -3.10 0.91 -11.19
N GLY A 57 -4.27 1.37 -10.78
CA GLY A 57 -5.48 0.57 -10.88
C GLY A 57 -5.84 0.30 -12.34
N VAL A 58 -6.43 -0.86 -12.58
CA VAL A 58 -7.09 -1.21 -13.84
C VAL A 58 -8.58 -1.17 -13.55
N ASP A 59 -9.29 -0.28 -14.22
CA ASP A 59 -10.74 -0.15 -14.06
C ASP A 59 -11.45 -1.32 -14.76
N LEU A 60 -11.97 -2.26 -13.97
CA LEU A 60 -12.90 -3.29 -14.47
C LEU A 60 -14.25 -2.65 -14.84
N LYS A 61 -14.66 -1.64 -14.07
CA LYS A 61 -15.74 -0.70 -14.38
C LYS A 61 -15.21 0.73 -14.30
N PRO A 62 -15.76 1.67 -15.07
CA PRO A 62 -15.34 3.07 -15.02
C PRO A 62 -15.41 3.64 -13.59
N GLY A 63 -14.27 4.10 -13.06
CA GLY A 63 -14.17 4.75 -11.76
C GLY A 63 -13.83 3.84 -10.57
N ASP A 64 -13.65 2.53 -10.77
CA ASP A 64 -13.31 1.58 -9.70
C ASP A 64 -12.05 2.01 -8.93
N SER A 65 -11.01 2.42 -9.63
CA SER A 65 -9.74 2.84 -9.01
C SER A 65 -9.91 4.09 -8.14
N GLU A 66 -10.74 5.05 -8.56
CA GLU A 66 -11.00 6.27 -7.80
C GLU A 66 -11.81 5.96 -6.53
N MET A 67 -12.80 5.07 -6.64
CA MET A 67 -13.58 4.60 -5.48
C MET A 67 -12.67 3.89 -4.46
N ALA A 68 -11.78 3.01 -4.91
CA ALA A 68 -10.82 2.33 -4.03
C ALA A 68 -9.88 3.32 -3.31
N ILE A 69 -9.36 4.32 -4.03
CA ILE A 69 -8.54 5.38 -3.42
C ILE A 69 -9.32 6.18 -2.38
N LYS A 70 -10.59 6.51 -2.66
CA LYS A 70 -11.46 7.22 -1.72
C LYS A 70 -11.71 6.39 -0.47
N GLU A 71 -11.97 5.09 -0.61
CA GLU A 71 -12.16 4.18 0.51
C GLU A 71 -10.89 4.06 1.37
N MET A 72 -9.72 3.91 0.75
CA MET A 72 -8.44 3.89 1.47
C MET A 72 -8.23 5.18 2.29
N ARG A 73 -8.56 6.35 1.73
CA ARG A 73 -8.48 7.64 2.44
C ARG A 73 -9.43 7.71 3.63
N VAL A 74 -10.66 7.18 3.50
CA VAL A 74 -11.64 7.10 4.60
C VAL A 74 -11.09 6.27 5.76
N HIS A 75 -10.31 5.22 5.46
CA HIS A 75 -9.64 4.38 6.45
C HIS A 75 -8.29 4.94 6.93
N GLY A 76 -7.97 6.19 6.62
CA GLY A 76 -6.78 6.88 7.12
C GLY A 76 -5.50 6.64 6.31
N ALA A 77 -5.58 5.97 5.16
CA ALA A 77 -4.42 5.84 4.27
C ALA A 77 -3.98 7.22 3.77
N GLN A 78 -2.72 7.55 4.03
CA GLN A 78 -2.08 8.75 3.49
C GLN A 78 -1.51 8.45 2.11
N PHE A 79 -1.45 9.45 1.23
CA PHE A 79 -0.90 9.28 -0.13
C PHE A 79 0.33 10.16 -0.31
N SER A 80 1.31 9.71 -1.08
CA SER A 80 2.51 10.46 -1.42
C SER A 80 3.00 10.09 -2.82
N GLU A 81 3.76 10.97 -3.45
CA GLU A 81 4.47 10.68 -4.70
C GLU A 81 5.89 10.21 -4.37
N SER A 82 6.45 9.29 -5.15
CA SER A 82 7.82 8.78 -4.94
C SER A 82 8.84 9.92 -4.91
N ARG A 83 8.67 10.94 -5.76
CA ARG A 83 9.52 12.15 -5.82
C ARG A 83 9.54 12.95 -4.51
N GLY A 84 8.47 12.85 -3.70
CA GLY A 84 8.33 13.56 -2.43
C GLY A 84 8.85 12.78 -1.21
N LEU A 85 9.15 11.48 -1.35
CA LEU A 85 9.49 10.61 -0.22
C LEU A 85 10.67 11.11 0.61
N ALA A 86 11.72 11.63 -0.04
CA ALA A 86 12.91 12.13 0.64
C ALA A 86 12.58 13.27 1.62
N SER A 87 11.57 14.08 1.33
CA SER A 87 11.15 15.18 2.21
C SER A 87 10.36 14.74 3.45
N LEU A 88 9.86 13.49 3.44
CA LEU A 88 9.16 12.87 4.56
C LEU A 88 10.11 12.21 5.55
N LEU A 89 11.37 12.02 5.16
CA LEU A 89 12.40 11.53 6.06
C LEU A 89 12.79 12.65 7.03
N PRO A 90 13.14 12.31 8.28
CA PRO A 90 13.65 13.30 9.24
C PRO A 90 14.81 14.06 8.60
N LYS A 91 14.72 15.40 8.57
CA LYS A 91 15.85 16.25 8.19
C LYS A 91 16.86 16.25 9.34
N GLU A 92 18.13 16.20 8.99
CA GLU A 92 19.26 16.27 9.92
C GLU A 92 19.27 17.57 10.73
#